data_AF-A0A7V5G7Q5-F1
#
_entry.id   AF-A0A7V5G7Q5-F1
#
_cell.length_a   1.000
_cell.length_b   1.000
_cell.length_c   1.000
_cell.angle_alpha   90.00
_cell.angle_beta   90.00
_cell.angle_gamma   90.00
#
_symmetry.space_group_name_H-M   'P 1'
#
loop_
_entity.id
_entity.type
_entity.pdbx_description
1 polymer ?
#
loop_
_entity_poly.entity_id
_entity_poly.type
_entity_poly.pdbx_seq_one_letter_code
_entity_poly.pdbx_strand_id
1 'polypeptide(L)'
;MTKLVKLSMIGLSVMAFVGCNDTYSNTTEESKNTLKSLDRQVNYLTDTNGIALYTFDKDVLNKSNCDTECQKIWPLFEGANTTSEDLKTLDGSDHLAFRQHPLYFFHNDKAPGDVNGDNVKNVWHLVYAPENSNDTQTKFSEQKMVQSYLTDKDGRALYTFDKDEANVSNCYGDCEEIWPVYYGGDIATVPNGMQKSELATIKRDANRSKTGLLNQTTYQGKPLYYFASDNKVSGATKGDWVKGVWHLVELSAKKASETTVTTSPYTSEAAEKGKAIFTNPSKCASCHGVDGQTKPLGVDNVIARYGDAALIDKKLKDMRDNGNPNNQHSAMVNVAKGLSDEQIINLSAFVATLKK
;
A
#
# COMPACT_ATOMS: atom_id res chain seq x y z
N MET A 1 -65.73 -48.09 29.76
CA MET A 1 -65.24 -48.53 28.43
C MET A 1 -63.94 -47.81 28.14
N THR A 2 -62.85 -48.49 28.45
CA THR A 2 -61.45 -48.09 28.30
C THR A 2 -61.06 -48.17 26.83
N LYS A 3 -60.51 -47.09 26.25
CA LYS A 3 -59.72 -47.17 25.01
C LYS A 3 -58.29 -46.79 25.31
N LEU A 4 -57.42 -47.80 25.26
CA LEU A 4 -55.97 -47.67 25.14
C LEU A 4 -55.64 -46.90 23.85
N VAL A 5 -54.68 -45.98 23.93
CA VAL A 5 -53.75 -45.75 22.81
C VAL A 5 -52.33 -45.64 23.37
N LYS A 6 -51.42 -46.27 22.62
CA LYS A 6 -50.09 -46.74 22.96
C LYS A 6 -49.08 -45.64 23.30
N LEU A 7 -48.28 -45.92 24.32
CA LEU A 7 -47.00 -45.31 24.62
C LEU A 7 -45.97 -45.78 23.56
N SER A 8 -45.33 -44.84 22.86
CA SER A 8 -44.18 -45.12 22.00
C SER A 8 -42.99 -44.31 22.51
N MET A 9 -42.05 -45.00 23.17
CA MET A 9 -40.71 -44.48 23.46
C MET A 9 -39.96 -44.33 22.13
N ILE A 10 -39.55 -43.11 21.81
CA ILE A 10 -38.52 -42.87 20.79
C ILE A 10 -37.27 -42.41 21.54
N GLY A 11 -36.19 -43.17 21.32
CA GLY A 11 -34.93 -43.08 22.04
C GLY A 11 -34.23 -41.73 21.83
N LEU A 12 -33.60 -41.30 22.93
CA LEU A 12 -32.68 -40.19 22.99
C LEU A 12 -31.42 -40.56 22.17
N SER A 13 -31.37 -40.11 20.92
CA SER A 13 -30.16 -40.23 20.10
C SER A 13 -29.15 -39.18 20.55
N VAL A 14 -28.15 -39.63 21.30
CA VAL A 14 -26.94 -38.87 21.60
C VAL A 14 -26.12 -38.79 20.31
N MET A 15 -26.30 -37.71 19.55
CA MET A 15 -25.32 -37.32 18.55
C MET A 15 -24.17 -36.64 19.26
N ALA A 16 -23.15 -37.45 19.56
CA ALA A 16 -21.82 -36.96 19.86
C ALA A 16 -21.27 -36.25 18.62
N PHE A 17 -21.38 -34.92 18.57
CA PHE A 17 -20.46 -34.14 17.76
C PHE A 17 -19.09 -34.25 18.43
N VAL A 18 -18.21 -35.02 17.81
CA VAL A 18 -16.77 -34.92 17.99
C VAL A 18 -16.41 -33.49 17.59
N GLY A 19 -16.39 -32.59 18.58
CA GLY A 19 -15.73 -31.31 18.43
C GLY A 19 -14.26 -31.61 18.25
N CYS A 20 -13.70 -31.26 17.09
CA CYS A 20 -12.27 -31.03 16.97
C CYS A 20 -11.94 -29.88 17.93
N ASN A 21 -11.57 -30.26 19.15
CA ASN A 21 -10.86 -29.41 20.07
C ASN A 21 -9.44 -29.30 19.52
N ASP A 22 -9.25 -28.40 18.55
CA ASP A 22 -7.92 -27.92 18.23
C ASP A 22 -7.47 -27.07 19.42
N THR A 23 -6.81 -27.74 20.35
CA THR A 23 -5.82 -27.13 21.22
C THR A 23 -4.85 -26.35 20.34
N TYR A 24 -5.13 -25.07 20.13
CA TYR A 24 -4.16 -24.12 19.65
C TYR A 24 -3.06 -24.05 20.70
N SER A 25 -1.97 -24.72 20.37
CA SER A 25 -0.66 -24.55 20.95
C SER A 25 -0.41 -23.05 21.18
N ASN A 26 -0.32 -22.67 22.46
CA ASN A 26 0.33 -21.45 22.91
C ASN A 26 1.81 -21.55 22.53
N THR A 27 2.13 -21.22 21.29
CA THR A 27 3.48 -20.82 20.88
C THR A 27 3.43 -19.31 20.69
N THR A 28 4.17 -18.64 21.55
CA THR A 28 4.45 -17.21 21.58
C THR A 28 4.95 -16.67 20.24
N GLU A 29 4.03 -16.36 19.34
CA GLU A 29 4.11 -15.22 18.43
C GLU A 29 2.76 -14.50 18.51
N GLU A 30 2.60 -13.69 19.54
CA GLU A 30 1.59 -12.63 19.53
C GLU A 30 1.69 -11.90 18.19
N SER A 31 0.55 -11.75 17.53
CA SER A 31 0.38 -10.98 16.30
C SER A 31 0.93 -9.56 16.52
N LYS A 32 2.20 -9.34 16.17
CA LYS A 32 2.86 -8.05 16.30
C LYS A 32 2.21 -7.07 15.31
N ASN A 33 1.56 -6.03 15.83
CA ASN A 33 0.98 -4.99 14.97
C ASN A 33 2.09 -4.35 14.14
N THR A 34 1.88 -4.31 12.83
CA THR A 34 2.86 -3.86 11.84
C THR A 34 2.18 -2.85 10.92
N LEU A 35 2.87 -1.75 10.64
CA LEU A 35 2.48 -0.85 9.55
C LEU A 35 3.23 -1.25 8.28
N LYS A 36 2.55 -1.18 7.15
CA LYS A 36 3.06 -1.51 5.81
C LYS A 36 2.89 -0.31 4.88
N SER A 37 3.55 -0.36 3.72
CA SER A 37 3.25 0.54 2.62
C SER A 37 2.72 -0.24 1.42
N LEU A 38 1.87 0.42 0.64
CA LEU A 38 1.47 -0.01 -0.71
C LEU A 38 1.70 1.15 -1.67
N ASP A 39 1.78 0.83 -2.95
CA ASP A 39 2.01 1.80 -4.01
C ASP A 39 0.77 1.93 -4.90
N ARG A 40 0.47 3.16 -5.35
CA ARG A 40 -0.51 3.43 -6.42
C ARG A 40 0.08 4.36 -7.47
N GLN A 41 -0.36 4.18 -8.72
CA GLN A 41 -0.05 5.14 -9.78
C GLN A 41 -1.10 6.24 -9.78
N VAL A 42 -0.64 7.48 -9.77
CA VAL A 42 -1.50 8.67 -9.74
C VAL A 42 -1.00 9.70 -10.73
N ASN A 43 -1.92 10.47 -11.29
CA ASN A 43 -1.58 11.71 -11.97
C ASN A 43 -1.65 12.85 -10.95
N TYR A 44 -1.05 13.99 -11.31
CA TYR A 44 -1.11 15.22 -10.51
C TYR A 44 -1.62 16.38 -11.34
N LEU A 45 -2.13 17.40 -10.66
CA LEU A 45 -2.68 18.60 -11.28
C LEU A 45 -1.55 19.49 -11.80
N THR A 46 -1.72 19.98 -13.02
CA THR A 46 -0.83 20.97 -13.64
C THR A 46 -1.64 22.12 -14.23
N ASP A 47 -0.99 23.23 -14.54
CA ASP A 47 -1.54 24.20 -15.48
C ASP A 47 -1.62 23.63 -16.91
N THR A 48 -2.13 24.41 -17.86
CA THR A 48 -2.21 24.00 -19.27
C THR A 48 -0.86 23.79 -19.96
N ASN A 49 0.23 24.30 -19.40
CA ASN A 49 1.61 24.13 -19.87
C ASN A 49 2.32 22.93 -19.23
N GLY A 50 1.72 22.27 -18.24
CA GLY A 50 2.30 21.11 -17.55
C GLY A 50 3.14 21.45 -16.32
N ILE A 51 3.08 22.68 -15.80
CA ILE A 51 3.72 23.07 -14.54
C ILE A 51 2.87 22.57 -13.37
N ALA A 52 3.49 21.90 -12.40
CA ALA A 52 2.82 21.30 -11.25
C ALA A 52 2.16 22.33 -10.33
N LEU A 53 1.03 21.93 -9.75
CA LEU A 53 0.26 22.73 -8.79
C LEU A 53 0.25 22.09 -7.40
N TYR A 54 0.37 22.95 -6.40
CA TYR A 54 0.58 22.58 -5.00
C TYR A 54 -0.47 23.18 -4.08
N THR A 55 -0.63 22.56 -2.90
CA THR A 55 -1.39 23.09 -1.77
C THR A 55 -0.50 23.26 -0.54
N PHE A 56 -0.94 24.06 0.42
CA PHE A 56 -0.18 24.43 1.60
C PHE A 56 -0.93 24.07 2.89
N ASP A 57 -0.33 23.21 3.72
CA ASP A 57 -0.93 22.72 4.99
C ASP A 57 -1.31 23.84 5.96
N LYS A 58 -0.68 25.02 5.86
CA LYS A 58 -0.98 26.15 6.74
C LYS A 58 -2.12 27.03 6.23
N ASP A 59 -2.60 26.81 5.01
CA ASP A 59 -3.79 27.50 4.54
C ASP A 59 -5.03 27.04 5.32
N VAL A 60 -6.06 27.86 5.24
CA VAL A 60 -7.40 27.44 5.65
C VAL A 60 -8.29 27.37 4.42
N LEU A 61 -9.38 26.61 4.51
CA LEU A 61 -10.29 26.46 3.37
C LEU A 61 -10.75 27.83 2.84
N ASN A 62 -10.63 27.99 1.53
CA ASN A 62 -10.93 29.20 0.77
C ASN A 62 -10.10 30.44 1.16
N LYS A 63 -8.90 30.26 1.74
CA LYS A 63 -8.03 31.40 2.08
C LYS A 63 -6.54 31.01 2.15
N SER A 64 -5.73 31.71 1.37
CA SER A 64 -4.27 31.65 1.45
C SER A 64 -3.75 32.34 2.72
N ASN A 65 -2.82 31.67 3.40
CA ASN A 65 -1.95 32.23 4.44
C ASN A 65 -0.51 32.46 3.93
N CYS A 66 -0.27 32.32 2.63
CA CYS A 66 1.01 32.60 1.99
C CYS A 66 1.14 34.12 1.72
N ASP A 67 1.93 34.80 2.53
CA ASP A 67 2.18 36.24 2.42
C ASP A 67 3.04 36.62 1.19
N THR A 68 3.32 37.92 1.02
CA THR A 68 4.10 38.43 -0.11
C THR A 68 5.51 37.84 -0.23
N GLU A 69 6.14 37.45 0.88
CA GLU A 69 7.47 36.83 0.83
C GLU A 69 7.36 35.35 0.45
N CYS A 70 6.38 34.65 1.02
CA CYS A 70 6.04 33.29 0.65
C CYS A 70 5.75 33.18 -0.85
N GLN A 71 5.00 34.13 -1.42
CA GLN A 71 4.63 34.16 -2.84
C GLN A 71 5.80 34.33 -3.80
N LYS A 72 6.96 34.81 -3.35
CA LYS A 72 8.18 34.83 -4.20
C LYS A 72 8.70 33.42 -4.50
N ILE A 73 8.46 32.49 -3.58
CA ILE A 73 8.84 31.08 -3.68
C ILE A 73 7.65 30.23 -4.14
N TRP A 74 6.44 30.61 -3.75
CA TRP A 74 5.20 29.91 -4.03
C TRP A 74 4.18 30.84 -4.70
N PRO A 75 4.39 31.22 -5.97
CA PRO A 75 3.46 32.11 -6.65
C PRO A 75 2.04 31.54 -6.68
N LEU A 76 1.05 32.42 -6.57
CA LEU A 76 -0.36 32.02 -6.65
C LEU A 76 -0.68 31.49 -8.04
N PHE A 77 -1.51 30.45 -8.15
CA PHE A 77 -2.11 30.06 -9.42
C PHE A 77 -3.37 30.88 -9.66
N GLU A 78 -3.24 31.93 -10.47
CA GLU A 78 -4.34 32.84 -10.79
C GLU A 78 -5.07 32.41 -12.08
N GLY A 79 -6.39 32.61 -12.11
CA GLY A 79 -7.23 32.30 -13.25
C GLY A 79 -8.67 32.79 -13.09
N ALA A 80 -9.51 32.41 -14.04
CA ALA A 80 -10.93 32.78 -14.11
C ALA A 80 -11.80 31.55 -14.39
N ASN A 81 -13.13 31.76 -14.46
CA ASN A 81 -14.21 30.78 -14.73
C ASN A 81 -13.73 29.41 -15.25
N THR A 82 -13.82 28.43 -14.37
CA THR A 82 -13.47 27.02 -14.57
C THR A 82 -14.71 26.21 -14.98
N THR A 83 -14.50 25.09 -15.66
CA THR A 83 -15.58 24.13 -15.95
C THR A 83 -15.65 22.99 -14.93
N SER A 84 -14.63 22.89 -14.08
CA SER A 84 -14.55 21.89 -13.00
C SER A 84 -15.29 22.35 -11.74
N GLU A 85 -16.10 21.47 -11.15
CA GLU A 85 -16.72 21.70 -9.85
C GLU A 85 -15.69 21.72 -8.70
N ASP A 86 -14.53 21.10 -8.92
CA ASP A 86 -13.44 21.01 -7.96
C ASP A 86 -12.55 22.27 -7.97
N LEU A 87 -12.65 23.15 -8.97
CA LEU A 87 -11.83 24.36 -9.06
C LEU A 87 -12.68 25.62 -8.95
N LYS A 88 -12.33 26.53 -8.04
CA LYS A 88 -13.03 27.80 -7.85
C LYS A 88 -12.04 28.90 -7.50
N THR A 89 -12.33 30.14 -7.90
CA THR A 89 -11.58 31.29 -7.41
C THR A 89 -11.92 31.55 -5.94
N LEU A 90 -10.93 32.04 -5.20
CA LEU A 90 -11.14 32.55 -3.85
C LEU A 90 -11.97 33.84 -3.90
N ASP A 91 -12.74 34.08 -2.83
CA ASP A 91 -13.61 35.25 -2.77
C ASP A 91 -12.82 36.56 -2.89
N GLY A 92 -13.11 37.33 -3.94
CA GLY A 92 -12.50 38.64 -4.17
C GLY A 92 -11.09 38.61 -4.77
N SER A 93 -10.63 37.46 -5.28
CA SER A 93 -9.37 37.36 -6.03
C SER A 93 -9.48 36.41 -7.23
N ASP A 94 -8.47 36.46 -8.10
CA ASP A 94 -8.32 35.51 -9.21
C ASP A 94 -7.55 34.25 -8.78
N HIS A 95 -7.21 34.10 -7.49
CA HIS A 95 -6.47 32.95 -6.99
C HIS A 95 -7.36 31.70 -7.00
N LEU A 96 -6.98 30.67 -7.75
CA LEU A 96 -7.73 29.43 -7.84
C LEU A 96 -7.44 28.50 -6.66
N ALA A 97 -8.45 27.74 -6.28
CA ALA A 97 -8.39 26.72 -5.25
C ALA A 97 -8.97 25.40 -5.78
N PHE A 98 -8.29 24.29 -5.47
CA PHE A 98 -8.77 22.92 -5.72
C PHE A 98 -9.43 22.39 -4.45
N ARG A 99 -10.71 22.02 -4.54
CA ARG A 99 -11.51 21.55 -3.40
C ARG A 99 -11.37 22.44 -2.17
N GLN A 100 -11.39 23.76 -2.41
CA GLN A 100 -11.25 24.83 -1.40
C GLN A 100 -9.83 25.02 -0.86
N HIS A 101 -8.83 24.32 -1.38
CA HIS A 101 -7.42 24.54 -1.04
C HIS A 101 -6.75 25.45 -2.07
N PRO A 102 -6.19 26.60 -1.67
CA PRO A 102 -5.53 27.51 -2.59
C PRO A 102 -4.37 26.84 -3.35
N LEU A 103 -4.25 27.14 -4.64
CA LEU A 103 -3.27 26.51 -5.53
C LEU A 103 -2.06 27.40 -5.76
N TYR A 104 -0.88 26.80 -5.79
CA TYR A 104 0.38 27.50 -5.97
C TYR A 104 1.25 26.82 -7.01
N PHE A 105 2.05 27.63 -7.70
CA PHE A 105 3.26 27.18 -8.37
C PHE A 105 4.42 27.08 -7.38
N PHE A 106 5.47 26.38 -7.78
CA PHE A 106 6.74 26.41 -7.06
C PHE A 106 7.82 27.09 -7.90
N HIS A 107 8.53 28.06 -7.31
CA HIS A 107 9.53 28.86 -8.01
C HIS A 107 10.62 27.99 -8.67
N ASN A 108 10.99 26.86 -8.09
CA ASN A 108 12.07 26.02 -8.65
C ASN A 108 11.59 25.04 -9.73
N ASP A 109 10.30 24.97 -10.03
CA ASP A 109 9.81 24.17 -11.16
C ASP A 109 9.92 25.03 -12.43
N LYS A 110 10.82 24.62 -13.33
CA LYS A 110 11.21 25.40 -14.52
C LYS A 110 10.75 24.74 -15.81
N ALA A 111 10.42 23.46 -15.78
CA ALA A 111 9.97 22.69 -16.92
C ALA A 111 8.69 21.91 -16.60
N PRO A 112 7.88 21.59 -17.63
CA PRO A 112 6.75 20.68 -17.47
C PRO A 112 7.17 19.36 -16.83
N GLY A 113 6.39 18.94 -15.85
CA GLY A 113 6.64 17.73 -15.07
C GLY A 113 7.69 17.85 -13.97
N ASP A 114 8.31 19.02 -13.77
CA ASP A 114 9.00 19.29 -12.51
C ASP A 114 8.00 19.22 -11.34
N VAL A 115 8.41 18.54 -10.27
CA VAL A 115 7.60 18.36 -9.06
C VAL A 115 8.39 18.67 -7.80
N ASN A 116 9.34 19.60 -7.87
CA ASN A 116 10.34 19.82 -6.81
C ASN A 116 9.75 20.49 -5.56
N GLY A 117 8.53 21.01 -5.65
CA GLY A 117 7.80 21.60 -4.52
C GLY A 117 7.20 20.56 -3.58
N ASP A 118 7.08 19.30 -4.01
CA ASP A 118 6.41 18.30 -3.22
C ASP A 118 7.18 18.00 -1.92
N ASN A 119 6.44 17.87 -0.82
CA ASN A 119 6.96 17.65 0.54
C ASN A 119 7.98 18.69 1.04
N VAL A 120 8.08 19.88 0.43
CA VAL A 120 8.97 20.93 0.92
C VAL A 120 8.57 21.31 2.36
N LYS A 121 9.51 21.14 3.30
CA LYS A 121 9.29 21.34 4.75
C LYS A 121 8.11 20.53 5.33
N ASN A 122 7.68 19.45 4.67
CA ASN A 122 6.55 18.61 5.04
C ASN A 122 5.20 19.34 5.15
N VAL A 123 5.05 20.49 4.47
CA VAL A 123 3.83 21.32 4.53
C VAL A 123 3.33 21.75 3.16
N TRP A 124 4.06 21.43 2.09
CA TRP A 124 3.67 21.69 0.72
C TRP A 124 3.45 20.37 0.02
N HIS A 125 2.31 20.21 -0.64
CA HIS A 125 1.88 18.92 -1.19
C HIS A 125 1.44 19.07 -2.63
N LEU A 126 1.96 18.20 -3.49
CA LEU A 126 1.51 18.07 -4.87
C LEU A 126 0.04 17.63 -4.90
N VAL A 127 -0.77 18.26 -5.75
CA VAL A 127 -2.19 17.91 -5.84
C VAL A 127 -2.37 16.67 -6.68
N TYR A 128 -2.50 15.51 -6.03
CA TYR A 128 -2.94 14.27 -6.69
C TYR A 128 -4.45 14.29 -6.88
N ALA A 129 -4.91 13.98 -8.09
CA ALA A 129 -6.35 13.87 -8.33
C ALA A 129 -6.64 12.69 -9.26
N PRO A 130 -7.71 11.92 -9.00
CA PRO A 130 -8.12 10.85 -9.90
C PRO A 130 -8.50 11.44 -11.26
N GLU A 131 -8.14 10.72 -12.31
CA GLU A 131 -8.28 11.13 -13.71
C GLU A 131 -9.74 11.57 -14.03
N ASN A 132 -9.88 12.55 -14.95
CA ASN A 132 -11.11 13.03 -15.62
C ASN A 132 -11.69 14.42 -15.25
N SER A 133 -10.93 15.34 -14.65
CA SER A 133 -11.23 16.78 -14.74
C SER A 133 -11.06 17.31 -16.17
N ASN A 134 -12.18 17.68 -16.81
CA ASN A 134 -12.19 18.51 -18.00
C ASN A 134 -12.26 19.98 -17.55
N ASP A 135 -11.09 20.62 -17.45
CA ASP A 135 -10.97 22.02 -17.07
C ASP A 135 -10.22 22.83 -18.14
N THR A 136 -10.49 24.13 -18.20
CA THR A 136 -9.89 25.05 -19.18
C THR A 136 -8.55 25.63 -18.70
N GLN A 137 -8.30 25.65 -17.38
CA GLN A 137 -7.12 26.25 -16.76
C GLN A 137 -6.10 25.20 -16.34
N THR A 138 -6.56 23.99 -16.05
CA THR A 138 -5.74 22.90 -15.52
C THR A 138 -5.83 21.65 -16.38
N LYS A 139 -4.82 20.80 -16.24
CA LYS A 139 -4.76 19.46 -16.83
C LYS A 139 -4.24 18.49 -15.78
N PHE A 140 -4.37 17.20 -16.08
CA PHE A 140 -3.57 16.20 -15.38
C PHE A 140 -2.24 16.03 -16.09
N SER A 141 -1.22 15.74 -15.29
CA SER A 141 0.09 15.36 -15.78
C SER A 141 0.00 14.19 -16.76
N GLU A 142 0.78 14.24 -17.84
CA GLU A 142 0.94 13.06 -18.72
C GLU A 142 1.77 11.98 -18.03
N GLN A 143 2.75 12.40 -17.22
CA GLN A 143 3.60 11.52 -16.42
C GLN A 143 2.88 11.13 -15.13
N LYS A 144 2.83 9.83 -14.85
CA LYS A 144 2.32 9.33 -13.57
C LYS A 144 3.39 9.43 -12.48
N MET A 145 2.94 9.53 -11.25
CA MET A 145 3.73 9.33 -10.04
C MET A 145 3.41 7.97 -9.44
N VAL A 146 4.40 7.30 -8.89
CA VAL A 146 4.20 6.20 -7.95
C VAL A 146 4.16 6.80 -6.55
N GLN A 147 2.96 6.84 -5.98
CA GLN A 147 2.73 7.29 -4.62
C GLN A 147 2.71 6.09 -3.69
N SER A 148 3.62 6.07 -2.73
CA SER A 148 3.65 5.08 -1.64
C SER A 148 2.88 5.63 -0.45
N TYR A 149 1.97 4.84 0.10
CA TYR A 149 1.07 5.25 1.17
C TYR A 149 1.01 4.26 2.32
N LEU A 150 0.69 4.77 3.50
CA LEU A 150 0.64 4.00 4.73
C LEU A 150 -0.59 3.11 4.80
N THR A 151 -0.37 1.88 5.27
CA THR A 151 -1.40 0.90 5.51
C THR A 151 -1.17 0.16 6.82
N ASP A 152 -2.23 -0.47 7.34
CA ASP A 152 -2.09 -1.43 8.43
C ASP A 152 -1.50 -2.78 7.96
N LYS A 153 -1.42 -3.75 8.88
CA LYS A 153 -0.89 -5.08 8.59
C LYS A 153 -1.63 -5.84 7.46
N ASP A 154 -2.88 -5.48 7.20
CA ASP A 154 -3.75 -6.11 6.20
C ASP A 154 -3.81 -5.29 4.88
N GLY A 155 -3.03 -4.20 4.79
CA GLY A 155 -2.96 -3.33 3.62
C GLY A 155 -4.16 -2.40 3.48
N ARG A 156 -4.92 -2.15 4.56
CA ARG A 156 -5.98 -1.13 4.57
C ARG A 156 -5.34 0.26 4.69
N ALA A 157 -5.74 1.17 3.81
CA ALA A 157 -5.24 2.54 3.76
C ALA A 157 -5.52 3.31 5.06
N LEU A 158 -4.55 4.14 5.46
CA LEU A 158 -4.67 5.06 6.58
C LEU A 158 -4.70 6.50 6.10
N TYR A 159 -5.53 7.31 6.77
CA TYR A 159 -5.87 8.68 6.38
C TYR A 159 -5.65 9.66 7.52
N THR A 160 -5.51 10.93 7.18
CA THR A 160 -5.49 12.09 8.09
C THR A 160 -6.61 13.08 7.75
N PHE A 161 -6.90 13.98 8.68
CA PHE A 161 -8.00 14.93 8.59
C PHE A 161 -7.52 16.37 8.82
N ASP A 162 -7.78 17.29 7.90
CA ASP A 162 -7.30 18.67 7.98
C ASP A 162 -7.85 19.46 9.18
N LYS A 163 -9.01 19.06 9.70
CA LYS A 163 -9.60 19.72 10.87
C LYS A 163 -9.05 19.19 12.19
N ASP A 164 -8.16 18.21 12.17
CA ASP A 164 -7.44 17.79 13.37
C ASP A 164 -6.34 18.80 13.71
N GLU A 165 -6.10 18.97 15.00
CA GLU A 165 -4.94 19.71 15.48
C GLU A 165 -3.83 18.72 15.82
N ALA A 166 -2.61 19.23 16.04
CA ALA A 166 -1.49 18.39 16.44
C ALA A 166 -1.84 17.59 17.70
N ASN A 167 -1.86 16.26 17.58
CA ASN A 167 -2.21 15.29 18.61
C ASN A 167 -3.66 15.40 19.14
N VAL A 168 -4.57 16.02 18.40
CA VAL A 168 -5.98 16.16 18.77
C VAL A 168 -6.86 15.76 17.59
N SER A 169 -7.62 14.68 17.76
CA SER A 169 -8.68 14.35 16.82
C SER A 169 -9.90 15.23 17.06
N ASN A 170 -10.52 15.71 15.97
CA ASN A 170 -11.80 16.40 15.93
C ASN A 170 -12.90 15.58 15.25
N CYS A 171 -12.60 14.40 14.74
CA CYS A 171 -13.59 13.46 14.21
C CYS A 171 -14.28 12.70 15.34
N TYR A 172 -15.50 13.10 15.69
CA TYR A 172 -16.35 12.49 16.72
C TYR A 172 -17.80 12.32 16.24
N GLY A 173 -18.63 11.62 17.03
CA GLY A 173 -20.02 11.36 16.68
C GLY A 173 -20.12 10.54 15.40
N ASP A 174 -20.99 10.95 14.47
CA ASP A 174 -21.20 10.23 13.19
C ASP A 174 -19.96 10.25 12.29
N CYS A 175 -18.99 11.15 12.55
CA CYS A 175 -17.70 11.10 11.86
C CYS A 175 -16.98 9.76 12.10
N GLU A 176 -17.07 9.18 13.30
CA GLU A 176 -16.39 7.93 13.65
C GLU A 176 -16.95 6.71 12.90
N GLU A 177 -18.17 6.80 12.35
CA GLU A 177 -18.79 5.73 11.56
C GLU A 177 -18.27 5.74 10.11
N ILE A 178 -18.03 6.94 9.57
CA ILE A 178 -17.52 7.14 8.21
C ILE A 178 -15.99 7.01 8.21
N TRP A 179 -15.35 7.50 9.26
CA TRP A 179 -13.91 7.54 9.48
C TRP A 179 -13.52 6.87 10.80
N PRO A 180 -13.59 5.52 10.87
CA PRO A 180 -13.20 4.80 12.07
C PRO A 180 -11.75 5.11 12.45
N VAL A 181 -11.49 5.35 13.73
CA VAL A 181 -10.14 5.62 14.21
C VAL A 181 -9.23 4.41 14.01
N TYR A 182 -7.97 4.67 13.71
CA TYR A 182 -6.93 3.64 13.73
C TYR A 182 -6.22 3.64 15.08
N TYR A 183 -6.10 2.45 15.68
CA TYR A 183 -5.26 2.21 16.84
C TYR A 183 -4.42 0.95 16.65
N GLY A 184 -3.12 1.14 16.52
CA GLY A 184 -2.14 0.07 16.31
C GLY A 184 -1.53 -0.51 17.59
N GLY A 185 -1.81 0.06 18.77
CA GLY A 185 -1.15 -0.35 20.02
C GLY A 185 0.38 -0.34 19.89
N ASP A 186 1.02 -1.42 20.34
CA ASP A 186 2.48 -1.60 20.22
C ASP A 186 2.88 -1.99 18.79
N ILE A 187 3.27 -0.99 18.00
CA ILE A 187 3.71 -1.18 16.61
C ILE A 187 5.14 -1.71 16.57
N ALA A 188 5.28 -2.97 16.14
CA ALA A 188 6.54 -3.69 16.12
C ALA A 188 7.45 -3.30 14.95
N THR A 189 6.89 -2.94 13.80
CA THR A 189 7.65 -2.56 12.60
C THR A 189 6.90 -1.49 11.80
N VAL A 190 7.66 -0.64 11.12
CA VAL A 190 7.18 0.44 10.26
C VAL A 190 7.79 0.30 8.86
N PRO A 191 7.17 0.87 7.81
CA PRO A 191 7.71 0.83 6.45
C PRO A 191 9.03 1.58 6.33
N ASN A 192 9.79 1.28 5.27
CA ASN A 192 10.99 2.04 4.94
C ASN A 192 10.65 3.53 4.72
N GLY A 193 11.50 4.42 5.20
CA GLY A 193 11.28 5.88 5.13
C GLY A 193 10.48 6.44 6.31
N MET A 194 9.86 5.60 7.13
CA MET A 194 9.21 5.99 8.38
C MET A 194 10.07 5.67 9.60
N GLN A 195 10.03 6.53 10.61
CA GLN A 195 10.63 6.28 11.92
C GLN A 195 9.54 6.00 12.95
N LYS A 196 9.78 5.02 13.83
CA LYS A 196 8.85 4.73 14.94
C LYS A 196 8.61 5.93 15.86
N SER A 197 9.58 6.83 15.99
CA SER A 197 9.46 8.05 16.79
C SER A 197 8.44 9.06 16.24
N GLU A 198 8.02 8.91 14.98
CA GLU A 198 6.97 9.73 14.36
C GLU A 198 5.58 9.22 14.74
N LEU A 199 5.48 8.04 15.34
CA LEU A 199 4.24 7.47 15.83
C LEU A 199 4.06 7.81 17.31
N ALA A 200 2.83 8.16 17.66
CA ALA A 200 2.43 8.30 19.06
C ALA A 200 1.01 7.76 19.25
N THR A 201 0.58 7.70 20.51
CA THR A 201 -0.81 7.39 20.87
C THR A 201 -1.39 8.58 21.61
N ILE A 202 -2.56 9.02 21.16
CA ILE A 202 -3.35 10.05 21.84
C ILE A 202 -4.54 9.41 22.56
N LYS A 203 -4.96 10.05 23.65
CA LYS A 203 -6.20 9.72 24.33
C LYS A 203 -7.29 10.70 23.90
N ARG A 204 -8.33 10.19 23.26
CA ARG A 204 -9.50 10.91 22.77
C ARG A 204 -10.45 11.25 23.92
N ASP A 205 -11.27 12.27 23.72
CA ASP A 205 -12.28 12.70 24.70
C ASP A 205 -13.44 11.70 24.78
N ALA A 206 -13.59 11.07 25.95
CA ALA A 206 -14.63 10.08 26.20
C ALA A 206 -16.05 10.66 26.15
N ASN A 207 -16.22 11.95 26.40
CA ASN A 207 -17.53 12.60 26.34
C ASN A 207 -17.99 12.87 24.91
N ARG A 208 -17.05 12.89 23.94
CA ARG A 208 -17.33 13.14 22.52
C ARG A 208 -17.39 11.85 21.70
N SER A 209 -16.70 10.79 22.13
CA SER A 209 -16.66 9.53 21.38
C SER A 209 -17.98 8.76 21.48
N LYS A 210 -18.51 8.35 20.32
CA LYS A 210 -19.73 7.54 20.20
C LYS A 210 -19.40 6.05 20.25
N THR A 211 -18.23 5.67 19.73
CA THR A 211 -17.74 4.29 19.67
C THR A 211 -17.10 3.80 20.97
N GLY A 212 -16.67 4.71 21.85
CA GLY A 212 -15.92 4.37 23.06
C GLY A 212 -14.46 3.99 22.79
N LEU A 213 -13.98 4.15 21.55
CA LEU A 213 -12.58 3.93 21.18
C LEU A 213 -11.76 5.18 21.57
N LEU A 214 -11.11 5.11 22.73
CA LEU A 214 -10.42 6.27 23.31
C LEU A 214 -8.94 6.38 22.93
N ASN A 215 -8.31 5.29 22.48
CA ASN A 215 -6.92 5.35 22.03
C ASN A 215 -6.89 5.46 20.51
N GLN A 216 -5.99 6.31 20.00
CA GLN A 216 -5.78 6.47 18.57
C GLN A 216 -4.30 6.69 18.28
N THR A 217 -3.81 6.04 17.23
CA THR A 217 -2.44 6.22 16.76
C THR A 217 -2.35 7.51 15.93
N THR A 218 -1.30 8.29 16.13
CA THR A 218 -0.95 9.45 15.31
C THR A 218 0.32 9.17 14.53
N TYR A 219 0.47 9.78 13.36
CA TYR A 219 1.72 9.84 12.60
C TYR A 219 2.08 11.31 12.37
N GLN A 220 3.29 11.70 12.76
CA GLN A 220 3.77 13.09 12.73
C GLN A 220 2.79 14.07 13.40
N GLY A 221 2.16 13.63 14.50
CA GLY A 221 1.16 14.38 15.25
C GLY A 221 -0.23 14.43 14.61
N LYS A 222 -0.44 13.88 13.40
CA LYS A 222 -1.77 13.80 12.76
C LYS A 222 -2.47 12.48 13.16
N PRO A 223 -3.70 12.51 13.69
CA PRO A 223 -4.46 11.30 14.02
C PRO A 223 -4.77 10.45 12.78
N LEU A 224 -4.69 9.12 12.93
CA LEU A 224 -4.89 8.18 11.84
C LEU A 224 -6.29 7.58 11.83
N TYR A 225 -6.87 7.41 10.64
CA TYR A 225 -8.22 6.88 10.43
C TYR A 225 -8.23 5.85 9.30
N TYR A 226 -9.22 4.98 9.35
CA TYR A 226 -9.71 4.22 8.20
C TYR A 226 -10.83 4.98 7.49
N PHE A 227 -11.18 4.54 6.29
CA PHE A 227 -12.39 4.99 5.60
C PHE A 227 -13.39 3.84 5.44
N ALA A 228 -14.63 4.04 5.88
CA ALA A 228 -15.65 2.99 5.87
C ALA A 228 -15.96 2.48 4.46
N SER A 229 -16.01 3.37 3.45
CA SER A 229 -16.34 3.01 2.07
C SER A 229 -15.23 2.28 1.30
N ASP A 230 -14.02 2.16 1.89
CA ASP A 230 -13.01 1.21 1.39
C ASP A 230 -13.38 -0.24 1.68
N ASN A 231 -14.42 -0.49 2.50
CA ASN A 231 -14.97 -1.82 2.79
C ASN A 231 -13.91 -2.81 3.29
N LYS A 232 -12.88 -2.31 3.98
CA LYS A 232 -11.74 -3.09 4.48
C LYS A 232 -10.95 -3.82 3.38
N VAL A 233 -11.07 -3.39 2.13
CA VAL A 233 -10.36 -3.96 0.99
C VAL A 233 -8.92 -3.44 0.97
N SER A 234 -7.95 -4.36 0.90
CA SER A 234 -6.54 -4.02 0.78
C SER A 234 -6.28 -3.18 -0.47
N GLY A 235 -5.54 -2.08 -0.33
CA GLY A 235 -5.20 -1.17 -1.42
C GLY A 235 -6.34 -0.28 -1.93
N ALA A 236 -7.55 -0.36 -1.36
CA ALA A 236 -8.60 0.62 -1.63
C ALA A 236 -8.19 1.97 -1.01
N THR A 237 -8.27 3.04 -1.81
CA THR A 237 -7.84 4.38 -1.40
C THR A 237 -8.93 5.46 -1.62
N LYS A 238 -10.22 5.09 -1.55
CA LYS A 238 -11.34 5.97 -1.94
C LYS A 238 -11.57 7.14 -0.99
N GLY A 239 -10.96 7.11 0.20
CA GLY A 239 -11.04 8.19 1.18
C GLY A 239 -10.26 9.44 0.79
N ASP A 240 -9.34 9.33 -0.17
CA ASP A 240 -8.46 10.43 -0.52
C ASP A 240 -9.25 11.59 -1.15
N TRP A 241 -8.98 12.81 -0.68
CA TRP A 241 -9.67 14.05 -1.02
C TRP A 241 -11.18 14.08 -0.76
N VAL A 242 -11.74 13.16 0.04
CA VAL A 242 -13.17 13.19 0.37
C VAL A 242 -13.51 14.52 1.04
N LYS A 243 -14.50 15.24 0.47
CA LYS A 243 -14.88 16.60 0.90
C LYS A 243 -13.72 17.61 0.93
N GLY A 244 -12.61 17.31 0.24
CA GLY A 244 -11.41 18.15 0.21
C GLY A 244 -10.54 18.12 1.47
N VAL A 245 -10.93 17.43 2.54
CA VAL A 245 -10.28 17.58 3.87
C VAL A 245 -9.70 16.29 4.44
N TRP A 246 -9.81 15.19 3.71
CA TRP A 246 -9.31 13.88 4.11
C TRP A 246 -8.22 13.45 3.15
N HIS A 247 -7.06 13.09 3.68
CA HIS A 247 -5.88 12.81 2.87
C HIS A 247 -5.30 11.46 3.20
N LEU A 248 -5.00 10.69 2.16
CA LEU A 248 -4.23 9.47 2.27
C LEU A 248 -2.86 9.80 2.86
N VAL A 249 -2.38 9.00 3.81
CA VAL A 249 -1.04 9.20 4.38
C VAL A 249 0.00 8.78 3.36
N GLU A 250 0.55 9.78 2.67
CA GLU A 250 1.69 9.61 1.78
C GLU A 250 2.98 9.40 2.60
N LEU A 251 3.80 8.45 2.14
CA LEU A 251 5.16 8.23 2.66
C LEU A 251 6.22 8.75 1.69
N SER A 252 5.93 8.69 0.39
CA SER A 252 6.76 9.24 -0.67
C SER A 252 6.02 9.24 -1.99
N ALA A 253 6.32 10.19 -2.87
CA ALA A 253 6.01 10.11 -4.28
C ALA A 253 7.28 10.18 -5.13
N LYS A 254 7.34 9.37 -6.18
CA LYS A 254 8.40 9.42 -7.19
C LYS A 254 7.79 9.40 -8.57
N LYS A 255 8.41 10.09 -9.53
CA LYS A 255 8.02 9.94 -10.95
C LYS A 255 7.97 8.45 -11.24
N ALA A 256 6.84 7.98 -11.75
CA ALA A 256 6.80 6.67 -12.37
C ALA A 256 7.76 6.81 -13.53
N SER A 257 9.00 6.33 -13.34
CA SER A 257 10.05 6.41 -14.35
C SER A 257 9.40 6.06 -15.67
N GLU A 258 9.53 6.93 -16.69
CA GLU A 258 9.19 6.58 -18.07
C GLU A 258 9.66 5.16 -18.26
N THR A 259 8.68 4.27 -18.42
CA THR A 259 8.81 2.83 -18.48
C THR A 259 10.29 2.41 -18.57
N THR A 260 10.97 2.23 -17.42
CA THR A 260 11.66 0.96 -17.35
C THR A 260 10.49 0.02 -17.45
N VAL A 261 10.28 -0.49 -18.66
CA VAL A 261 9.76 -1.83 -18.80
C VAL A 261 10.66 -2.52 -17.81
N THR A 262 10.13 -2.90 -16.64
CA THR A 262 10.70 -4.03 -15.95
C THR A 262 10.42 -5.12 -16.97
N THR A 263 11.28 -5.21 -17.98
CA THR A 263 11.46 -6.41 -18.75
C THR A 263 11.64 -7.38 -17.62
N SER A 264 10.64 -8.24 -17.47
CA SER A 264 10.65 -9.33 -16.52
C SER A 264 12.11 -9.77 -16.39
N PRO A 265 12.74 -9.73 -15.20
CA PRO A 265 14.16 -10.10 -15.07
C PRO A 265 14.39 -11.52 -15.61
N TYR A 266 13.30 -12.29 -15.73
CA TYR A 266 13.15 -13.52 -16.46
C TYR A 266 13.00 -13.27 -17.98
N THR A 267 14.06 -12.78 -18.63
CA THR A 267 14.13 -12.63 -20.10
C THR A 267 14.48 -13.97 -20.77
N SER A 268 14.35 -14.05 -22.10
CA SER A 268 14.85 -15.20 -22.87
C SER A 268 16.36 -15.38 -22.74
N GLU A 269 17.11 -14.29 -22.59
CA GLU A 269 18.56 -14.32 -22.31
C GLU A 269 18.84 -14.89 -20.91
N ALA A 270 18.06 -14.48 -19.90
CA ALA A 270 18.16 -15.04 -18.55
C ALA A 270 17.83 -16.55 -18.55
N ALA A 271 16.86 -16.98 -19.37
CA ALA A 271 16.54 -18.39 -19.54
C ALA A 271 17.68 -19.19 -20.22
N GLU A 272 18.40 -18.60 -21.18
CA GLU A 272 19.58 -19.23 -21.79
C GLU A 272 20.73 -19.39 -20.78
N LYS A 273 21.02 -18.35 -20.00
CA LYS A 273 22.00 -18.40 -18.90
C LYS A 273 21.57 -19.41 -17.83
N GLY A 274 20.28 -19.45 -17.51
CA GLY A 274 19.68 -20.40 -16.57
C GLY A 274 19.81 -21.85 -17.01
N LYS A 275 19.61 -22.12 -18.32
CA LYS A 275 19.82 -23.43 -18.91
C LYS A 275 21.26 -23.90 -18.70
N ALA A 276 22.25 -23.04 -18.93
CA ALA A 276 23.66 -23.35 -18.70
C ALA A 276 23.93 -23.73 -17.23
N ILE A 277 23.39 -22.98 -16.26
CA ILE A 277 23.51 -23.28 -14.82
C ILE A 277 22.80 -24.60 -14.46
N PHE A 278 21.61 -24.83 -15.02
CA PHE A 278 20.81 -26.01 -14.75
C PHE A 278 21.46 -27.31 -15.24
N THR A 279 22.26 -27.21 -16.31
CA THR A 279 22.85 -28.34 -17.03
C THR A 279 24.36 -28.50 -16.83
N ASN A 280 25.11 -27.50 -16.34
CA ASN A 280 26.57 -27.54 -16.26
C ASN A 280 27.18 -26.87 -15.00
N PRO A 281 28.02 -27.57 -14.21
CA PRO A 281 28.08 -29.03 -14.12
C PRO A 281 26.75 -29.51 -13.54
N SER A 282 26.26 -30.67 -13.97
CA SER A 282 24.92 -31.28 -13.85
C SER A 282 24.21 -31.30 -12.47
N LYS A 283 24.29 -30.26 -11.64
CA LYS A 283 23.85 -30.23 -10.24
C LYS A 283 22.32 -30.19 -10.12
N CYS A 284 21.64 -29.43 -10.97
CA CYS A 284 20.18 -29.31 -10.91
C CYS A 284 19.51 -30.46 -11.66
N ALA A 285 19.90 -30.71 -12.91
CA ALA A 285 19.30 -31.73 -13.76
C ALA A 285 19.49 -33.18 -13.26
N SER A 286 20.57 -33.47 -12.51
CA SER A 286 20.78 -34.80 -11.92
C SER A 286 19.72 -35.18 -10.90
N CYS A 287 19.19 -34.19 -10.18
CA CYS A 287 18.10 -34.40 -9.25
C CYS A 287 16.75 -34.19 -9.94
N HIS A 288 16.56 -33.07 -10.63
CA HIS A 288 15.26 -32.62 -11.13
C HIS A 288 14.85 -33.13 -12.52
N GLY A 289 15.72 -33.90 -13.19
CA GLY A 289 15.55 -34.25 -14.61
C GLY A 289 15.88 -33.07 -15.53
N VAL A 290 16.34 -33.37 -16.74
CA VAL A 290 16.65 -32.33 -17.75
C VAL A 290 15.41 -31.56 -18.23
N ASP A 291 14.24 -32.17 -18.06
CA ASP A 291 12.91 -31.63 -18.38
C ASP A 291 12.19 -31.03 -17.16
N GLY A 292 12.76 -31.14 -15.95
CA GLY A 292 12.11 -30.70 -14.72
C GLY A 292 10.90 -31.54 -14.29
N GLN A 293 10.59 -32.63 -15.01
CA GLN A 293 9.44 -33.53 -14.80
C GLN A 293 9.85 -34.96 -14.46
N THR A 294 10.90 -35.45 -15.10
CA THR A 294 11.44 -36.78 -14.81
C THR A 294 11.88 -36.83 -13.35
N LYS A 295 11.68 -37.98 -12.69
CA LYS A 295 12.07 -38.22 -11.29
C LYS A 295 13.28 -39.16 -11.21
N PRO A 296 14.52 -38.72 -11.54
CA PRO A 296 15.72 -39.56 -11.52
C PRO A 296 15.95 -40.33 -10.20
N LEU A 297 15.49 -39.76 -9.09
CA LEU A 297 15.70 -40.28 -7.74
C LEU A 297 14.47 -41.01 -7.16
N GLY A 298 13.38 -41.16 -7.92
CA GLY A 298 12.13 -41.76 -7.43
C GLY A 298 11.38 -40.96 -6.37
N VAL A 299 11.85 -39.75 -6.03
CA VAL A 299 11.20 -38.81 -5.10
C VAL A 299 10.44 -37.71 -5.85
N ASP A 300 9.45 -37.09 -5.22
CA ASP A 300 8.65 -36.05 -5.86
C ASP A 300 9.37 -34.68 -5.92
N ASN A 301 10.25 -34.52 -6.90
CA ASN A 301 11.07 -33.32 -7.10
C ASN A 301 10.80 -32.61 -8.44
N VAL A 302 9.60 -32.79 -9.01
CA VAL A 302 9.14 -32.08 -10.22
C VAL A 302 9.09 -30.58 -9.96
N ILE A 303 9.90 -29.81 -10.69
CA ILE A 303 10.01 -28.35 -10.56
C ILE A 303 9.26 -27.61 -11.67
N ALA A 304 9.06 -28.27 -12.83
CA ALA A 304 8.32 -27.67 -13.93
C ALA A 304 6.85 -27.37 -13.57
N ARG A 305 6.31 -28.02 -12.53
CA ARG A 305 4.95 -27.78 -12.00
C ARG A 305 4.70 -26.33 -11.59
N TYR A 306 5.74 -25.60 -11.19
CA TYR A 306 5.59 -24.23 -10.70
C TYR A 306 5.31 -23.25 -11.85
N GLY A 307 5.92 -23.45 -13.02
CA GLY A 307 5.60 -22.78 -14.30
C GLY A 307 5.57 -21.24 -14.32
N ASP A 308 5.98 -20.59 -13.24
CA ASP A 308 5.99 -19.16 -13.03
C ASP A 308 7.34 -18.75 -12.45
N ALA A 309 8.07 -17.90 -13.17
CA ALA A 309 9.45 -17.56 -12.83
C ALA A 309 9.54 -16.75 -11.53
N ALA A 310 8.56 -15.90 -11.22
CA ALA A 310 8.54 -15.14 -9.97
C ALA A 310 8.31 -16.03 -8.75
N LEU A 311 7.45 -17.04 -8.89
CA LEU A 311 7.21 -18.04 -7.85
C LEU A 311 8.45 -18.91 -7.59
N ILE A 312 9.17 -19.30 -8.64
CA ILE A 312 10.41 -20.08 -8.54
C ILE A 312 11.52 -19.25 -7.88
N ASP A 313 11.68 -18.00 -8.30
CA ASP A 313 12.65 -17.04 -7.72
C ASP A 313 12.39 -16.84 -6.22
N LYS A 314 11.14 -16.59 -5.84
CA LYS A 314 10.74 -16.46 -4.44
C LYS A 314 11.06 -17.73 -3.64
N LYS A 315 10.76 -18.92 -4.17
CA LYS A 315 11.03 -20.19 -3.49
C LYS A 315 12.54 -20.44 -3.30
N LEU A 316 13.35 -20.12 -4.30
CA LEU A 316 14.81 -20.26 -4.21
C LEU A 316 15.40 -19.29 -3.17
N LYS A 317 14.93 -18.04 -3.14
CA LYS A 317 15.36 -17.05 -2.14
C LYS A 317 14.91 -17.44 -0.73
N ASP A 318 13.69 -17.91 -0.56
CA ASP A 318 13.21 -18.39 0.74
C ASP A 318 14.04 -19.58 1.26
N MET A 319 14.39 -20.54 0.39
CA MET A 319 15.29 -21.63 0.77
C MET A 319 16.71 -21.16 1.08
N ARG A 320 17.23 -20.16 0.34
CA ARG A 320 18.56 -19.59 0.57
C ARG A 320 18.64 -18.85 1.90
N ASP A 321 17.68 -17.96 2.13
CA ASP A 321 17.73 -16.93 3.15
C ASP A 321 17.15 -17.45 4.48
N ASN A 322 16.10 -18.29 4.41
CA ASN A 322 15.36 -18.77 5.58
C ASN A 322 15.47 -20.29 5.82
N GLY A 323 16.06 -21.04 4.89
CA GLY A 323 16.16 -22.50 4.97
C GLY A 323 17.11 -23.00 6.06
N ASN A 324 16.65 -23.98 6.85
CA ASN A 324 17.49 -24.72 7.81
C ASN A 324 18.21 -25.90 7.10
N PRO A 325 19.55 -25.90 7.01
CA PRO A 325 20.30 -26.92 6.29
C PRO A 325 20.37 -28.27 7.02
N ASN A 326 19.80 -28.39 8.22
CA ASN A 326 19.86 -29.59 9.06
C ASN A 326 18.52 -30.37 9.10
N ASN A 327 17.54 -30.03 8.27
CA ASN A 327 16.22 -30.69 8.22
C ASN A 327 16.06 -31.64 7.00
N GLN A 328 14.88 -32.26 6.84
CA GLN A 328 14.60 -33.24 5.76
C GLN A 328 14.60 -32.64 4.33
N HIS A 329 14.84 -31.34 4.16
CA HIS A 329 15.00 -30.66 2.86
C HIS A 329 16.37 -29.99 2.70
N SER A 330 17.35 -30.41 3.50
CA SER A 330 18.71 -29.87 3.58
C SER A 330 19.44 -29.75 2.22
N ALA A 331 19.22 -30.70 1.32
CA ALA A 331 19.90 -30.73 0.02
C ALA A 331 19.61 -29.48 -0.83
N MET A 332 18.35 -29.06 -0.95
CA MET A 332 17.98 -27.91 -1.78
C MET A 332 18.29 -26.59 -1.07
N VAL A 333 18.21 -26.55 0.27
CA VAL A 333 18.65 -25.40 1.07
C VAL A 333 20.15 -25.14 0.85
N ASN A 334 20.98 -26.18 0.90
CA ASN A 334 22.42 -26.05 0.67
C ASN A 334 22.74 -25.63 -0.77
N VAL A 335 21.98 -26.09 -1.77
CA VAL A 335 22.11 -25.63 -3.15
C VAL A 335 21.71 -24.16 -3.28
N ALA A 336 20.58 -23.75 -2.69
CA ALA A 336 20.09 -22.37 -2.75
C ALA A 336 21.05 -21.37 -2.08
N LYS A 337 21.66 -21.76 -0.95
CA LYS A 337 22.72 -21.00 -0.25
C LYS A 337 23.96 -20.71 -1.10
N GLY A 338 24.22 -21.52 -2.13
CA GLY A 338 25.32 -21.31 -3.07
C GLY A 338 25.00 -20.42 -4.27
N LEU A 339 23.76 -19.92 -4.41
CA LEU A 339 23.32 -19.15 -5.58
C LEU A 339 23.31 -17.64 -5.32
N SER A 340 23.89 -16.87 -6.24
CA SER A 340 23.71 -15.42 -6.29
C SER A 340 22.30 -15.04 -6.74
N ASP A 341 21.88 -13.79 -6.50
CA ASP A 341 20.58 -13.29 -6.97
C ASP A 341 20.44 -13.40 -8.49
N GLU A 342 21.50 -13.13 -9.25
CA GLU A 342 21.51 -13.27 -10.72
C GLU A 342 21.31 -14.74 -11.14
N GLN A 343 21.96 -15.69 -10.46
CA GLN A 343 21.80 -17.11 -10.74
C GLN A 343 20.39 -17.60 -10.44
N ILE A 344 19.78 -17.12 -9.36
CA ILE A 344 18.39 -17.44 -9.02
C ILE A 344 17.44 -16.90 -10.09
N ILE A 345 17.62 -15.66 -10.54
CA ILE A 345 16.82 -15.07 -11.62
C ILE A 345 16.94 -15.90 -12.91
N ASN A 346 18.17 -16.21 -13.33
CA ASN A 346 18.44 -16.98 -14.54
C ASN A 346 17.82 -18.39 -14.48
N LEU A 347 18.01 -19.11 -13.36
CA LEU A 347 17.41 -20.42 -13.14
C LEU A 347 15.89 -20.37 -13.16
N SER A 348 15.31 -19.35 -12.54
CA SER A 348 13.85 -19.20 -12.46
C SER A 348 13.24 -18.92 -13.83
N ALA A 349 13.91 -18.09 -14.64
CA ALA A 349 13.56 -17.85 -16.04
C ALA A 349 13.56 -19.15 -16.86
N PHE A 350 14.63 -19.95 -16.72
CA PHE A 350 14.75 -21.22 -17.45
C PHE A 350 13.70 -22.25 -17.01
N VAL A 351 13.54 -22.47 -15.70
CA VAL A 351 12.62 -23.50 -15.17
C VAL A 351 11.17 -23.18 -15.54
N ALA A 352 10.80 -21.90 -15.64
CA ALA A 352 9.48 -21.49 -16.13
C ALA A 352 9.22 -21.84 -17.60
N THR A 353 10.27 -22.07 -18.40
CA THR A 353 10.14 -22.55 -19.79
C THR A 353 9.93 -24.06 -19.91
N LEU A 354 10.21 -24.80 -18.83
CA LEU A 354 9.99 -26.25 -18.80
C LEU A 354 8.49 -26.51 -18.82
N LYS A 355 8.06 -27.43 -19.69
CA LYS A 355 6.64 -27.77 -19.85
C LYS A 355 6.06 -28.23 -18.51
N LYS A 356 4.83 -27.84 -18.20
CA LYS A 356 4.08 -28.38 -17.05
C LYS A 356 3.77 -29.86 -17.22
#